data_AF-A0A7V2SN66-F1
#
_entry.id   AF-A0A7V2SN66-F1
#
_cell.length_a   1.000
_cell.length_b   1.000
_cell.length_c   1.000
_cell.angle_alpha   90.00
_cell.angle_beta   90.00
_cell.angle_gamma   90.00
#
_symmetry.space_group_name_H-M   'P 1'
#
loop_
_entity.id
_entity.type
_entity.pdbx_description
1 polymer ?
#
loop_
_entity_poly.entity_id
_entity_poly.type
_entity_poly.pdbx_seq_one_letter_code
_entity_poly.pdbx_strand_id
1 'polypeptide(L)'
;MQRRSFIRISTGFVVAGLLPLKLQAGEVMSPKRGNPLRKELLNTIRPRVEASLRRKVKFLVSVINVQDDWAFLAVTPLDSNGREIDIASTRYAQEADMMDGLSTFSLLKFSNGHWYEIAHFTGPTDVAYIGWLDDFGVSKALLGLQQP
;
A
#
# COMPACT_ATOMS: atom_id res chain seq x y z
N MET A 1 -64.76 46.93 -0.09
CA MET A 1 -63.37 47.40 0.07
C MET A 1 -62.58 46.28 0.79
N GLN A 2 -61.50 45.77 0.15
CA GLN A 2 -60.47 44.82 0.68
C GLN A 2 -60.95 43.38 1.02
N ARG A 3 -60.91 42.37 0.13
CA ARG A 3 -59.78 41.50 -0.30
C ARG A 3 -58.83 41.07 0.85
N ARG A 4 -58.69 39.75 1.09
CA ARG A 4 -57.53 38.94 0.65
C ARG A 4 -57.60 37.49 1.18
N SER A 5 -57.41 36.57 0.25
CA SER A 5 -57.31 35.11 0.39
C SER A 5 -56.17 34.68 1.30
N PHE A 6 -56.38 33.61 2.07
CA PHE A 6 -55.28 32.87 2.71
C PHE A 6 -55.01 31.56 1.96
N ILE A 7 -53.76 31.46 1.55
CA ILE A 7 -53.12 30.41 0.77
C ILE A 7 -53.04 29.13 1.61
N ARG A 8 -53.44 28.00 1.02
CA ARG A 8 -53.16 26.65 1.53
C ARG A 8 -51.67 26.36 1.31
N ILE A 9 -50.90 26.23 2.39
CA ILE A 9 -49.52 25.73 2.32
C ILE A 9 -49.58 24.22 2.55
N SER A 10 -49.41 23.45 1.48
CA SER A 10 -49.24 22.01 1.52
C SER A 10 -47.81 21.70 1.99
N THR A 11 -47.67 21.11 3.17
CA THR A 11 -46.40 20.61 3.69
C THR A 11 -45.97 19.36 2.91
N GLY A 12 -45.07 19.53 1.94
CA GLY A 12 -44.34 18.42 1.33
C GLY A 12 -43.07 18.12 2.10
N PHE A 13 -43.06 17.06 2.91
CA PHE A 13 -41.84 16.52 3.51
C PHE A 13 -41.12 15.66 2.45
N VAL A 14 -40.03 16.16 1.87
CA VAL A 14 -39.11 15.34 1.08
C VAL A 14 -38.03 14.83 2.03
N VAL A 15 -38.14 13.58 2.44
CA VAL A 15 -37.06 12.87 3.12
C VAL A 15 -36.06 12.45 2.04
N ALA A 16 -35.03 13.26 1.81
CA ALA A 16 -33.89 12.87 1.00
C ALA A 16 -33.07 11.83 1.78
N GLY A 17 -33.29 10.54 1.49
CA GLY A 17 -32.49 9.47 2.06
C GLY A 17 -31.04 9.58 1.62
N LEU A 18 -30.13 9.83 2.57
CA LEU A 18 -28.70 9.63 2.36
C LEU A 18 -28.47 8.13 2.13
N LEU A 19 -28.29 7.73 0.87
CA LEU A 19 -27.72 6.43 0.55
C LEU A 19 -26.26 6.43 1.02
N PRO A 20 -25.83 5.52 1.91
CA PRO A 20 -24.42 5.40 2.21
C PRO A 20 -23.67 4.99 0.93
N LEU A 21 -22.76 5.83 0.44
CA LEU A 21 -21.82 5.43 -0.60
C LEU A 21 -20.97 4.30 -0.03
N LYS A 22 -21.23 3.06 -0.47
CA LYS A 22 -20.26 2.00 -0.32
C LYS A 22 -19.11 2.33 -1.26
N LEU A 23 -17.99 2.79 -0.69
CA LEU A 23 -16.74 2.90 -1.40
C LEU A 23 -16.36 1.49 -1.85
N GLN A 24 -16.61 1.17 -3.13
CA GLN A 24 -16.07 -0.06 -3.72
C GLN A 24 -14.58 0.18 -3.86
N ALA A 25 -13.78 -0.64 -3.20
CA ALA A 25 -12.34 -0.68 -3.45
C ALA A 25 -12.11 -0.99 -4.93
N GLY A 26 -11.22 -0.24 -5.59
CA GLY A 26 -10.94 -0.41 -7.01
C GLY A 26 -10.41 -1.80 -7.35
N GLU A 27 -10.33 -2.14 -8.63
CA GLU A 27 -9.69 -3.38 -9.06
C GLU A 27 -8.19 -3.36 -8.72
N VAL A 28 -7.65 -4.48 -8.25
CA VAL A 28 -6.22 -4.61 -8.02
C VAL A 28 -5.49 -4.76 -9.34
N MET A 29 -4.54 -3.87 -9.61
CA MET A 29 -3.65 -3.96 -10.75
C MET A 29 -2.25 -4.37 -10.29
N SER A 30 -1.61 -5.29 -11.02
CA SER A 30 -0.21 -5.68 -10.77
C SER A 30 0.71 -5.19 -11.92
N PRO A 31 1.42 -4.06 -11.75
CA PRO A 31 2.29 -3.51 -12.80
C PRO A 31 3.39 -4.48 -13.24
N LYS A 32 3.34 -4.88 -14.52
CA LYS A 32 4.32 -5.79 -15.15
C LYS A 32 5.71 -5.16 -15.24
N ARG A 33 6.73 -6.00 -15.43
CA ARG A 33 8.11 -5.55 -15.69
C ARG A 33 8.14 -4.60 -16.90
N GLY A 34 8.88 -3.50 -16.80
CA GLY A 34 8.94 -2.45 -17.82
C GLY A 34 7.89 -1.35 -17.68
N ASN A 35 6.85 -1.53 -16.85
CA ASN A 35 5.87 -0.49 -16.58
C ASN A 35 6.51 0.68 -15.78
N PRO A 36 6.30 1.96 -16.18
CA PRO A 36 6.82 3.12 -15.47
C PRO A 36 6.39 3.20 -14.00
N LEU A 37 5.14 2.88 -13.68
CA LEU A 37 4.62 2.86 -12.30
C LEU A 37 5.36 1.82 -11.45
N ARG A 38 5.65 0.64 -11.99
CA ARG A 38 6.47 -0.36 -11.30
C ARG A 38 7.83 0.21 -10.92
N LYS A 39 8.46 0.92 -11.85
CA LYS A 39 9.78 1.54 -11.64
C LYS A 39 9.70 2.63 -10.57
N GLU A 40 8.66 3.46 -10.62
CA GLU A 40 8.40 4.51 -9.64
C GLU A 40 8.25 3.95 -8.22
N LEU A 41 7.34 3.00 -8.03
CA LEU A 41 7.09 2.35 -6.73
C LEU A 41 8.36 1.71 -6.14
N LEU A 42 9.12 0.97 -6.96
CA LEU A 42 10.38 0.38 -6.51
C LEU A 42 11.45 1.44 -6.19
N ASN A 43 11.42 2.58 -6.86
CA ASN A 43 12.34 3.69 -6.56
C ASN A 43 11.93 4.46 -5.32
N THR A 44 10.64 4.52 -4.97
CA THR A 44 10.17 5.12 -3.72
C THR A 44 10.77 4.42 -2.49
N ILE A 45 10.80 3.09 -2.47
CA ILE A 45 11.30 2.33 -1.30
C ILE A 45 12.84 2.17 -1.31
N ARG A 46 13.49 2.36 -2.46
CA ARG A 46 14.92 2.04 -2.66
C ARG A 46 15.87 2.82 -1.74
N PRO A 47 15.72 4.13 -1.51
CA PRO A 47 16.66 4.85 -0.65
C PRO A 47 16.73 4.29 0.76
N ARG A 48 15.58 3.98 1.37
CA ARG A 48 15.51 3.38 2.71
C ARG A 48 16.05 1.93 2.71
N VAL A 49 15.59 1.15 1.73
CA VAL A 49 16.29 0.00 1.12
C VAL A 49 17.80 -0.08 1.40
N GLU A 50 18.49 0.72 0.58
CA GLU A 50 19.94 0.80 0.47
C GLU A 50 20.59 1.36 1.72
N ALA A 51 19.94 2.32 2.41
CA ALA A 51 20.43 2.84 3.67
C ALA A 51 20.52 1.73 4.73
N SER A 52 19.51 0.85 4.81
CA SER A 52 19.51 -0.25 5.76
C SER A 52 20.55 -1.34 5.45
N LEU A 53 20.83 -1.57 4.16
CA LEU A 53 21.75 -2.61 3.71
C LEU A 53 23.17 -2.10 3.43
N ARG A 54 23.37 -0.78 3.56
CA ARG A 54 24.63 -0.06 3.31
C ARG A 54 25.21 -0.33 1.92
N ARG A 55 24.36 -0.57 0.92
CA ARG A 55 24.76 -0.89 -0.46
C ARG A 55 23.64 -0.64 -1.47
N LYS A 56 24.00 -0.55 -2.75
CA LYS A 56 23.04 -0.54 -3.86
C LYS A 56 22.39 -1.91 -4.02
N VAL A 57 21.09 -1.91 -4.35
CA VAL A 57 20.32 -3.14 -4.46
C VAL A 57 19.55 -3.25 -5.76
N LYS A 58 19.32 -4.50 -6.18
CA LYS A 58 18.25 -4.89 -7.09
C LYS A 58 17.13 -5.51 -6.27
N PHE A 59 15.89 -5.42 -6.76
CA PHE A 59 14.75 -6.08 -6.11
C PHE A 59 14.33 -7.29 -6.92
N LEU A 60 14.37 -8.45 -6.30
CA LEU A 60 13.53 -9.58 -6.69
C LEU A 60 12.13 -9.27 -6.17
N VAL A 61 11.13 -9.25 -7.06
CA VAL A 61 9.77 -8.82 -6.69
C VAL A 61 8.85 -10.03 -6.68
N SER A 62 8.31 -10.34 -5.51
CA SER A 62 7.32 -11.40 -5.32
C SER A 62 5.90 -10.88 -5.55
N VAL A 63 5.58 -9.70 -5.01
CA VAL A 63 4.27 -9.05 -5.18
C VAL A 63 4.47 -7.57 -5.46
N ILE A 64 3.70 -7.04 -6.42
CA ILE A 64 3.45 -5.61 -6.54
C ILE A 64 2.00 -5.41 -6.96
N ASN A 65 1.23 -4.82 -6.08
CA ASN A 65 -0.19 -4.56 -6.28
C ASN A 65 -0.46 -3.08 -6.06
N VAL A 66 -1.38 -2.55 -6.85
CA VAL A 66 -1.88 -1.17 -6.77
C VAL A 66 -3.39 -1.24 -6.76
N GLN A 67 -4.01 -0.50 -5.85
CA GLN A 67 -5.45 -0.36 -5.74
C GLN A 67 -5.74 1.06 -5.27
N ASP A 68 -6.52 1.80 -6.06
CA ASP A 68 -6.82 3.20 -5.80
C ASP A 68 -5.54 4.03 -5.59
N ASP A 69 -5.40 4.68 -4.43
CA ASP A 69 -4.24 5.47 -4.01
C ASP A 69 -3.22 4.67 -3.18
N TRP A 70 -3.31 3.35 -3.14
CA TRP A 70 -2.42 2.49 -2.36
C TRP A 70 -1.62 1.52 -3.23
N ALA A 71 -0.41 1.20 -2.77
CA ALA A 71 0.42 0.15 -3.35
C ALA A 71 1.06 -0.71 -2.28
N PHE A 72 1.07 -2.02 -2.53
CA PHE A 72 1.73 -3.01 -1.69
C PHE A 72 2.86 -3.69 -2.46
N LEU A 73 4.03 -3.76 -1.85
CA LEU A 73 5.22 -4.38 -2.42
C LEU A 73 5.72 -5.46 -1.46
N ALA A 74 5.97 -6.66 -1.98
CA ALA A 74 6.76 -7.69 -1.32
C ALA A 74 7.99 -7.98 -2.20
N VAL A 75 9.17 -7.65 -1.67
CA VAL A 75 10.43 -7.71 -2.43
C VAL A 75 11.56 -8.29 -1.59
N THR A 76 12.49 -9.00 -2.25
CA THR A 76 13.75 -9.42 -1.64
C THR A 76 14.88 -8.58 -2.25
N PRO A 77 15.66 -7.84 -1.45
CA PRO A 77 16.79 -7.08 -1.94
C PRO A 77 17.96 -8.03 -2.25
N LEU A 78 18.55 -7.85 -3.42
CA LEU A 78 19.76 -8.51 -3.91
C LEU A 78 20.84 -7.46 -4.11
N ASP A 79 22.11 -7.87 -4.09
CA ASP A 79 23.22 -6.97 -4.42
C ASP A 79 23.15 -6.47 -5.88
N SER A 80 24.08 -5.59 -6.26
CA SER A 80 24.15 -5.07 -7.64
C SER A 80 24.38 -6.15 -8.70
N ASN A 81 24.91 -7.32 -8.32
CA ASN A 81 25.13 -8.47 -9.19
C ASN A 81 23.94 -9.44 -9.21
N GLY A 82 22.92 -9.20 -8.38
CA GLY A 82 21.77 -10.09 -8.24
C GLY A 82 22.00 -11.28 -7.30
N ARG A 83 22.97 -11.18 -6.39
CA ARG A 83 23.24 -12.19 -5.35
C ARG A 83 22.52 -11.84 -4.05
N GLU A 84 22.24 -12.86 -3.26
CA GLU A 84 21.74 -12.68 -1.90
C GLU A 84 22.74 -11.88 -1.06
N ILE A 85 22.20 -11.10 -0.12
CA ILE A 85 22.97 -10.25 0.79
C ILE A 85 23.04 -10.96 2.13
N ASP A 86 24.25 -11.15 2.65
CA ASP A 86 24.47 -11.61 4.01
C ASP A 86 23.94 -10.58 5.03
N ILE A 87 22.99 -11.01 5.88
CA ILE A 87 22.33 -10.16 6.88
C ILE A 87 23.34 -9.62 7.89
N ALA A 88 24.35 -10.41 8.28
CA ALA A 88 25.39 -10.02 9.22
C ALA A 88 26.22 -8.83 8.71
N SER A 89 26.19 -8.56 7.41
CA SER A 89 26.88 -7.43 6.77
C SER A 89 26.00 -6.17 6.62
N THR A 90 24.83 -6.13 7.26
CA THR A 90 23.83 -5.05 7.15
C THR A 90 23.60 -4.35 8.49
N ARG A 91 22.65 -3.40 8.55
CA ARG A 91 22.23 -2.83 9.84
C ARG A 91 21.60 -3.87 10.79
N TYR A 92 21.12 -4.99 10.25
CA TYR A 92 20.35 -6.00 10.97
C TYR A 92 21.22 -7.13 11.55
N ALA A 93 22.53 -6.89 11.68
CA ALA A 93 23.47 -7.93 12.07
C ALA A 93 23.17 -8.52 13.46
N GLN A 94 22.59 -7.74 14.37
CA GLN A 94 22.27 -8.20 15.73
C GLN A 94 20.97 -9.02 15.77
N GLU A 95 20.09 -8.80 14.81
CA GLU A 95 18.79 -9.46 14.68
C GLU A 95 18.82 -10.63 13.68
N ALA A 96 19.96 -10.90 13.05
CA ALA A 96 20.08 -11.84 11.94
C ALA A 96 19.49 -13.23 12.23
N ASP A 97 19.72 -13.75 13.44
CA ASP A 97 19.21 -15.07 13.87
C ASP A 97 17.70 -15.08 14.15
N MET A 98 17.07 -13.91 14.27
CA MET A 98 15.64 -13.73 14.52
C MET A 98 14.86 -13.31 13.27
N MET A 99 15.54 -13.12 12.13
CA MET A 99 14.93 -12.66 10.88
C MET A 99 14.77 -13.80 9.88
N ASP A 100 13.66 -13.78 9.14
CA ASP A 100 13.50 -14.62 7.96
C ASP A 100 13.98 -13.89 6.70
N GLY A 101 15.31 -13.86 6.54
CA GLY A 101 15.94 -13.20 5.41
C GLY A 101 15.78 -11.67 5.40
N LEU A 102 15.93 -11.08 4.21
CA LEU A 102 15.77 -9.63 4.00
C LEU A 102 14.49 -9.26 3.24
N SER A 103 13.56 -10.20 3.14
CA SER A 103 12.25 -9.95 2.52
C SER A 103 11.62 -8.71 3.14
N THR A 104 11.30 -7.74 2.30
CA THR A 104 10.79 -6.43 2.69
C THR A 104 9.40 -6.25 2.14
N PHE A 105 8.49 -5.89 3.04
CA PHE A 105 7.10 -5.59 2.77
C PHE A 105 6.90 -4.09 2.95
N SER A 106 6.21 -3.46 2.01
CA SER A 106 6.08 -2.01 2.00
C SER A 106 4.67 -1.61 1.57
N LEU A 107 4.07 -0.72 2.34
CA LEU A 107 2.80 -0.08 2.01
C LEU A 107 3.05 1.37 1.65
N LEU A 108 2.61 1.75 0.45
CA LEU A 108 2.78 3.08 -0.11
C LEU A 108 1.41 3.71 -0.34
N LYS A 109 1.35 5.04 -0.16
CA LYS A 109 0.17 5.85 -0.48
C LYS A 109 0.54 6.95 -1.47
N PHE A 110 -0.27 7.10 -2.50
CA PHE A 110 -0.19 8.19 -3.44
C PHE A 110 -0.85 9.43 -2.85
N SER A 111 -0.10 10.52 -2.75
CA SER A 111 -0.62 11.80 -2.28
C SER A 111 0.18 12.92 -2.92
N ASN A 112 -0.44 14.07 -3.19
CA ASN A 112 0.26 15.26 -3.71
C ASN A 112 1.14 14.98 -4.94
N GLY A 113 0.73 14.07 -5.83
CA GLY A 113 1.46 13.73 -7.05
C GLY A 113 2.65 12.77 -6.86
N HIS A 114 2.86 12.22 -5.67
CA HIS A 114 3.98 11.35 -5.35
C HIS A 114 3.55 10.14 -4.51
N TRP A 115 4.30 9.05 -4.64
CA TRP A 115 4.18 7.90 -3.75
C TRP A 115 5.04 8.11 -2.49
N TYR A 116 4.40 7.94 -1.34
CA TYR A 116 5.05 7.95 -0.03
C TYR A 116 4.97 6.57 0.58
N GLU A 117 6.06 6.13 1.17
CA GLU A 117 6.07 4.90 1.94
C GLU A 117 5.56 5.14 3.37
N ILE A 118 4.43 4.54 3.69
CA ILE A 118 3.71 4.78 4.94
C ILE A 118 4.07 3.75 6.01
N ALA A 119 4.30 2.49 5.61
CA ALA A 119 4.67 1.42 6.53
C ALA A 119 5.60 0.41 5.86
N HIS A 120 6.39 -0.29 6.67
CA HIS A 120 7.22 -1.39 6.19
C HIS A 120 7.60 -2.37 7.27
N PHE A 121 7.99 -3.56 6.82
CA PHE A 121 8.72 -4.56 7.59
C PHE A 121 9.86 -5.10 6.75
N THR A 122 10.99 -5.43 7.36
CA THR A 122 12.10 -6.17 6.73
C THR A 122 12.42 -7.38 7.60
N GLY A 123 12.50 -8.56 6.97
CA GLY A 123 12.75 -9.85 7.62
C GLY A 123 11.74 -10.26 8.70
N PRO A 124 10.43 -9.97 8.59
CA PRO A 124 9.48 -10.52 9.55
C PRO A 124 9.43 -12.05 9.44
N THR A 125 9.25 -12.74 10.56
CA THR A 125 9.09 -14.22 10.60
C THR A 125 7.73 -14.70 10.11
N ASP A 126 6.74 -13.81 10.12
CA ASP A 126 5.35 -14.09 9.77
C ASP A 126 4.79 -13.04 8.79
N VAL A 127 3.51 -13.17 8.45
CA VAL A 127 2.71 -12.20 7.68
C VAL A 127 2.43 -10.94 8.52
N ALA A 128 3.48 -10.25 8.98
CA ALA A 128 3.38 -9.11 9.90
C ALA A 128 2.53 -7.94 9.34
N TYR A 129 2.46 -7.84 8.02
CA TYR A 129 1.67 -6.82 7.33
C TYR A 129 0.16 -7.07 7.35
N ILE A 130 -0.34 -8.18 7.92
CA ILE A 130 -1.79 -8.43 8.02
C ILE A 130 -2.52 -7.38 8.86
N GLY A 131 -1.86 -6.81 9.87
CA GLY A 131 -2.42 -5.73 10.70
C GLY A 131 -2.73 -4.45 9.91
N TRP A 132 -2.10 -4.26 8.74
CA TRP A 132 -2.33 -3.08 7.90
C TRP A 132 -3.76 -2.99 7.35
N LEU A 133 -4.50 -4.10 7.32
CA LEU A 133 -5.92 -4.09 7.00
C LEU A 133 -6.70 -3.17 7.95
N ASP A 134 -6.42 -3.28 9.24
CA ASP A 134 -7.11 -2.51 10.28
C ASP A 134 -6.44 -1.15 10.48
N ASP A 135 -5.10 -1.10 10.47
CA ASP A 135 -4.34 0.14 10.72
C ASP A 135 -4.55 1.20 9.62
N PHE A 136 -4.67 0.76 8.36
CA PHE A 136 -4.72 1.66 7.19
C PHE A 136 -6.00 1.51 6.36
N GLY A 137 -6.87 0.55 6.65
CA GLY A 137 -8.12 0.34 5.92
C GLY A 137 -7.92 -0.18 4.49
N VAL A 138 -6.79 -0.83 4.20
CA VAL A 138 -6.51 -1.38 2.87
C VAL A 138 -7.14 -2.77 2.68
N SER A 139 -7.34 -3.20 1.44
CA SER A 139 -7.99 -4.49 1.17
C SER A 139 -7.04 -5.69 1.29
N LYS A 140 -7.60 -6.87 1.59
CA LYS A 140 -6.86 -8.15 1.52
C LYS A 140 -6.30 -8.43 0.12
N ALA A 141 -7.03 -8.00 -0.91
CA ALA A 141 -6.63 -8.15 -2.30
C ALA A 141 -5.34 -7.37 -2.59
N LEU A 142 -5.26 -6.12 -2.11
CA LEU A 142 -4.05 -5.31 -2.24
C LEU A 142 -2.85 -6.02 -1.60
N LEU A 143 -3.01 -6.56 -0.39
CA LEU A 143 -1.94 -7.26 0.34
C LEU A 143 -1.61 -8.65 -0.23
N GLY A 144 -2.28 -9.09 -1.31
CA GLY A 144 -2.06 -10.41 -1.91
C GLY A 144 -2.52 -11.57 -1.02
N LEU A 145 -3.44 -11.31 -0.08
CA LEU A 145 -3.94 -12.28 0.91
C LEU A 145 -5.23 -13.00 0.44
N GLN A 146 -5.63 -12.83 -0.82
CA GLN A 146 -6.74 -13.60 -1.38
C GLN A 146 -6.24 -14.99 -1.81
N GLN A 147 -6.84 -16.04 -1.25
CA GLN A 147 -6.65 -17.41 -1.76
C GLN A 147 -7.34 -17.52 -3.14
N PRO A 148 -6.76 -18.30 -4.07
CA PRO A 148 -7.37 -18.58 -5.37
C PRO A 148 -8.73 -19.29 -5.25
#